data_AF-A0A967P3R4-F1
#
_entry.id   AF-A0A967P3R4-F1
#
_cell.length_a   1.000
_cell.length_b   1.000
_cell.length_c   1.000
_cell.angle_alpha   90.00
_cell.angle_beta   90.00
_cell.angle_gamma   90.00
#
_symmetry.space_group_name_H-M   'P 1'
#
loop_
_entity.id
_entity.type
_entity.pdbx_description
1 polymer ?
#
loop_
_entity_poly.entity_id
_entity_poly.type
_entity_poly.pdbx_seq_one_letter_code
_entity_poly.pdbx_strand_id
1 'polypeptide(L)'
;AIARYGAERLEEGDMLLCNDPFTGGVHLNDITLITPVFHGGALFGFLANIAHHVDVGGGAPGSIGVSNEIYQEGLVIPPVRFVRDGVIDPGVFDIIRANFRGVHEISGDFRAQTAANRLG
;
A
#
# COMPACT_ATOMS: atom_id res chain seq x y z
N ALA A 1 -3.19 7.50 -7.32
CA ALA A 1 -1.92 7.51 -6.55
C ALA A 1 -0.79 8.31 -7.21
N ILE A 2 -0.27 7.87 -8.37
CA ILE A 2 0.91 8.48 -9.03
C ILE A 2 0.74 9.98 -9.27
N ALA A 3 -0.38 10.44 -9.86
CA ALA A 3 -0.60 11.87 -10.11
C ALA A 3 -0.59 12.74 -8.83
N ARG A 4 -1.04 12.19 -7.69
CA ARG A 4 -1.05 12.89 -6.39
C ARG A 4 0.34 12.87 -5.73
N TYR A 5 1.06 11.77 -5.87
CA TYR A 5 2.43 11.65 -5.36
C TYR A 5 3.47 12.27 -6.29
N GLY A 6 3.23 12.52 -7.57
CA GLY A 6 4.25 13.04 -8.48
C GLY A 6 5.28 11.97 -8.85
N ALA A 7 5.30 11.56 -10.11
CA ALA A 7 6.23 10.55 -10.62
C ALA A 7 7.69 11.00 -10.54
N GLU A 8 7.92 12.31 -10.60
CA GLU A 8 9.24 12.95 -10.49
C GLU A 8 9.89 12.83 -9.09
N ARG A 9 9.12 12.42 -8.08
CA ARG A 9 9.62 12.20 -6.71
C ARG A 9 10.03 10.75 -6.46
N LEU A 10 9.86 9.87 -7.44
CA LEU A 10 10.14 8.44 -7.32
C LEU A 10 11.45 8.10 -8.00
N GLU A 11 12.23 7.27 -7.32
CA GLU A 11 13.50 6.74 -7.83
C GLU A 11 13.39 5.23 -8.08
N GLU A 12 14.36 4.67 -8.80
CA GLU A 12 14.47 3.22 -8.97
C GLU A 12 14.59 2.54 -7.59
N GLY A 13 13.80 1.48 -7.38
CA GLY A 13 13.73 0.77 -6.09
C GLY A 13 12.73 1.35 -5.09
N ASP A 14 12.08 2.49 -5.37
CA ASP A 14 10.98 3.00 -4.55
C ASP A 14 9.68 2.24 -4.81
N MET A 15 8.75 2.24 -3.84
CA MET A 15 7.37 1.77 -4.05
C MET A 15 6.36 2.62 -3.30
N LEU A 16 5.25 2.96 -3.95
CA LEU A 16 4.11 3.67 -3.37
C LEU A 16 3.05 2.71 -2.86
N LEU A 17 2.53 2.99 -1.67
CA LEU A 17 1.42 2.26 -1.05
C LEU A 17 0.20 3.16 -0.93
N CYS A 18 -0.99 2.62 -1.19
CA CYS A 18 -2.26 3.29 -0.91
C CYS A 18 -3.45 2.33 -0.88
N ASN A 19 -4.50 2.71 -0.16
CA ASN A 19 -5.85 2.12 -0.26
C ASN A 19 -6.97 3.19 -0.28
N ASP A 20 -6.59 4.48 -0.45
CA ASP A 20 -7.52 5.63 -0.41
C ASP A 20 -8.66 5.47 -1.43
N PRO A 21 -9.90 5.17 -0.97
CA PRO A 21 -11.01 4.77 -1.83
C PRO A 21 -11.51 5.93 -2.70
N PHE A 22 -11.17 7.17 -2.36
CA PHE A 22 -11.55 8.35 -3.14
C PHE A 22 -10.66 8.56 -4.37
N THR A 23 -9.49 7.89 -4.42
CA THR A 23 -8.52 8.04 -5.50
C THR A 23 -8.22 6.74 -6.26
N GLY A 24 -8.86 5.64 -5.86
CA GLY A 24 -8.77 4.31 -6.44
C GLY A 24 -9.01 3.21 -5.39
N GLY A 25 -9.37 2.01 -5.82
CA GLY A 25 -9.68 0.88 -4.93
C GLY A 25 -11.16 0.56 -4.84
N VAL A 26 -11.49 -0.63 -4.32
CA VAL A 26 -12.87 -1.11 -4.15
C VAL A 26 -13.31 -0.92 -2.70
N HIS A 27 -12.46 -1.32 -1.75
CA HIS A 27 -12.61 -1.05 -0.32
C HIS A 27 -11.23 -1.05 0.37
N LEU A 28 -11.17 -0.64 1.64
CA LEU A 28 -9.90 -0.34 2.33
C LEU A 28 -8.93 -1.52 2.43
N ASN A 29 -9.39 -2.76 2.36
CA ASN A 29 -8.55 -3.95 2.46
C ASN A 29 -7.73 -4.21 1.20
N ASP A 30 -8.14 -3.64 0.07
CA ASP A 30 -7.43 -3.78 -1.20
C ASP A 30 -6.31 -2.75 -1.27
N ILE A 31 -5.14 -3.14 -0.73
CA ILE A 31 -3.98 -2.25 -0.66
C ILE A 31 -3.15 -2.39 -1.93
N THR A 32 -2.99 -1.28 -2.63
CA THR A 32 -2.21 -1.21 -3.87
C THR A 32 -0.76 -0.86 -3.56
N LEU A 33 0.19 -1.62 -4.14
CA LEU A 33 1.62 -1.33 -4.13
C LEU A 33 2.11 -1.08 -5.56
N ILE A 34 2.66 0.10 -5.81
CA ILE A 34 3.04 0.59 -7.15
C ILE A 34 4.55 0.81 -7.18
N THR A 35 5.22 0.26 -8.19
CA THR A 35 6.67 0.36 -8.40
C THR A 35 6.95 1.09 -9.72
N PRO A 36 7.77 2.16 -9.72
CA PRO A 36 8.26 2.77 -10.94
C PRO A 36 9.27 1.83 -11.60
N VAL A 37 9.15 1.65 -12.92
CA VAL A 37 10.07 0.85 -13.72
C VAL A 37 10.93 1.81 -14.53
N PHE A 38 12.25 1.73 -14.38
CA PHE A 38 13.21 2.53 -15.13
C PHE A 38 13.87 1.68 -16.21
N HIS A 39 14.11 2.29 -17.38
CA HIS A 39 14.86 1.67 -18.48
C HIS A 39 15.74 2.74 -19.14
N GLY A 40 17.05 2.47 -19.22
CA GLY A 40 18.00 3.43 -19.79
C GLY A 40 18.10 4.75 -19.01
N GLY A 41 17.88 4.73 -17.69
CA GLY A 41 17.93 5.92 -16.82
C GLY A 41 16.70 6.83 -16.92
N ALA A 42 15.65 6.42 -17.63
CA ALA A 42 14.39 7.14 -17.72
C ALA A 42 13.24 6.27 -17.17
N LEU A 43 12.22 6.93 -16.61
CA LEU A 43 10.99 6.27 -16.19
C LEU A 43 10.30 5.67 -17.43
N PHE A 44 10.21 4.34 -17.46
CA PHE A 44 9.56 3.59 -18.54
C PHE A 44 8.08 3.40 -18.28
N GLY A 45 7.70 3.13 -17.03
CA GLY A 45 6.31 2.89 -16.66
C GLY A 45 6.16 2.51 -15.19
N PHE A 46 5.02 1.89 -14.87
CA PHE A 46 4.70 1.45 -13.52
C PHE A 46 4.20 0.02 -13.54
N LEU A 47 4.58 -0.72 -12.51
CA LEU A 47 4.01 -2.02 -12.18
C LEU A 47 3.21 -1.86 -10.89
N ALA A 48 2.07 -2.52 -10.79
CA ALA A 48 1.24 -2.46 -9.61
C ALA A 48 0.66 -3.83 -9.28
N ASN A 49 0.62 -4.14 -8.00
CA ASN A 49 -0.20 -5.23 -7.49
C ASN A 49 -1.20 -4.70 -6.46
N ILE A 50 -2.26 -5.46 -6.26
CA ILE A 50 -3.26 -5.25 -5.22
C ILE A 50 -3.34 -6.55 -4.44
N ALA A 51 -3.22 -6.48 -3.13
CA ALA A 51 -3.50 -7.60 -2.24
C ALA A 51 -4.62 -7.22 -1.29
N HIS A 52 -5.48 -8.20 -1.02
CA HIS A 52 -6.54 -8.07 -0.05
C HIS A 52 -6.01 -8.44 1.34
N HIS A 53 -5.91 -7.46 2.23
CA HIS A 53 -5.49 -7.64 3.61
C HIS A 53 -6.71 -7.96 4.47
N VAL A 54 -6.67 -9.02 5.26
CA VAL A 54 -7.88 -9.50 5.97
C VAL A 54 -8.46 -8.49 6.98
N ASP A 55 -7.66 -7.55 7.47
CA ASP A 55 -8.07 -6.52 8.43
C ASP A 55 -7.24 -5.24 8.19
N VAL A 56 -7.87 -4.08 8.36
CA VAL A 56 -7.25 -2.76 8.20
C VAL A 56 -7.55 -1.80 9.36
N GLY A 57 -7.97 -2.34 10.52
CA GLY A 57 -8.21 -1.55 11.74
C GLY A 57 -9.61 -0.97 11.91
N GLY A 58 -10.61 -1.46 11.17
CA GLY A 58 -12.00 -1.03 11.30
C GLY A 58 -12.64 -1.40 12.65
N GLY A 59 -13.85 -0.90 12.88
CA GLY A 59 -14.63 -1.11 14.11
C GLY A 59 -15.03 -2.57 14.37
N ALA A 60 -15.05 -3.40 13.34
CA ALA A 60 -15.22 -4.84 13.42
C ALA A 60 -13.95 -5.56 12.94
N PRO A 61 -13.61 -6.74 13.50
CA PRO A 61 -12.52 -7.55 12.99
C PRO A 61 -12.85 -8.11 11.60
N GLY A 62 -11.86 -8.11 10.71
CA GLY A 62 -11.97 -8.68 9.39
C GLY A 62 -12.20 -7.64 8.28
N SER A 63 -12.66 -8.14 7.14
CA SER A 63 -12.64 -7.41 5.87
C SER A 63 -13.88 -6.56 5.61
N ILE A 64 -15.05 -7.02 6.06
CA ILE A 64 -16.32 -6.34 5.85
C ILE A 64 -17.03 -6.22 7.20
N GLY A 65 -17.50 -5.01 7.50
CA GLY A 65 -18.30 -4.70 8.67
C GLY A 65 -19.45 -3.76 8.32
N VAL A 66 -20.35 -3.54 9.27
CA VAL A 66 -21.41 -2.52 9.12
C VAL A 66 -20.85 -1.19 9.61
N SER A 67 -20.65 -0.25 8.68
CA SER A 67 -20.17 1.11 8.91
C SER A 67 -21.18 2.14 8.40
N ASN A 68 -21.19 3.31 9.03
CA ASN A 68 -21.92 4.50 8.54
C ASN A 68 -20.98 5.57 7.97
N GLU A 69 -19.70 5.48 8.31
CA GLU A 69 -18.67 6.42 7.89
C GLU A 69 -17.34 5.69 7.66
N ILE A 70 -16.50 6.25 6.79
CA ILE A 70 -15.23 5.63 6.39
C ILE A 70 -14.26 5.44 7.57
N TYR A 71 -14.33 6.31 8.58
CA TYR A 71 -13.48 6.23 9.77
C TYR A 71 -13.74 4.97 10.61
N GLN A 72 -14.90 4.33 10.42
CA GLN A 72 -15.24 3.06 11.07
C GLN A 72 -14.73 1.85 10.27
N GLU A 73 -14.33 2.03 9.02
CA GLU A 73 -13.90 0.93 8.14
C GLU A 73 -12.41 0.60 8.31
N GLY A 74 -11.62 1.56 8.81
CA GLY A 74 -10.22 1.36 9.17
C GLY A 74 -9.30 2.45 8.65
N LEU A 75 -8.02 2.12 8.55
CA LEU A 75 -6.99 3.07 8.16
C LEU A 75 -7.07 3.40 6.65
N VAL A 76 -7.30 4.67 6.36
CA VAL A 76 -7.14 5.23 5.01
C VAL A 76 -5.68 5.64 4.83
N ILE A 77 -4.99 4.96 3.93
CA ILE A 77 -3.59 5.17 3.55
C ILE A 77 -3.57 6.01 2.27
N PRO A 78 -3.24 7.31 2.35
CA PRO A 78 -3.00 8.11 1.15
C PRO A 78 -1.76 7.57 0.41
N PRO A 79 -1.50 7.98 -0.85
CA PRO A 79 -0.27 7.63 -1.53
C PRO A 79 0.96 8.05 -0.72
N VAL A 80 1.68 7.06 -0.19
CA VAL A 80 2.91 7.24 0.58
C VAL A 80 4.02 6.38 0.00
N ARG A 81 5.26 6.85 0.06
CA ARG A 81 6.41 6.00 -0.27
C ARG A 81 6.63 5.02 0.87
N PHE A 82 6.40 3.74 0.60
CA PHE A 82 6.48 2.65 1.56
C PHE A 82 7.79 1.87 1.45
N VAL A 83 8.35 1.77 0.24
CA VAL A 83 9.69 1.21 0.02
C VAL A 83 10.57 2.32 -0.52
N ARG A 84 11.77 2.44 0.03
CA ARG A 84 12.82 3.35 -0.44
C ARG A 84 14.09 2.56 -0.68
N ASP A 85 14.66 2.66 -1.88
CA ASP A 85 15.88 1.93 -2.26
C ASP A 85 15.78 0.42 -1.91
N GLY A 86 14.64 -0.19 -2.23
CA GLY A 86 14.37 -1.59 -1.92
C GLY A 86 14.19 -1.92 -0.44
N VAL A 87 14.11 -0.94 0.48
CA VAL A 87 13.88 -1.19 1.91
C VAL A 87 12.52 -0.64 2.35
N ILE A 88 11.74 -1.45 3.07
CA ILE A 88 10.47 -1.00 3.66
C ILE A 88 10.76 0.09 4.70
N ASP A 89 10.06 1.22 4.59
CA ASP A 89 10.13 2.31 5.56
C ASP A 89 9.50 1.86 6.89
N PRO A 90 10.30 1.73 7.97
CA PRO A 90 9.80 1.23 9.24
C PRO A 90 8.80 2.19 9.88
N GLY A 91 8.90 3.50 9.65
CA GLY A 91 7.98 4.47 10.24
C GLY A 91 6.58 4.36 9.65
N VAL A 92 6.48 4.23 8.32
CA VAL A 92 5.18 3.98 7.66
C VAL A 92 4.64 2.61 8.08
N PHE A 93 5.50 1.60 8.12
CA PHE A 93 5.08 0.24 8.44
C PHE A 93 4.60 0.10 9.89
N ASP A 94 5.25 0.76 10.85
CA ASP A 94 4.84 0.74 12.25
C ASP A 94 3.50 1.45 12.46
N ILE A 95 3.21 2.52 11.73
CA ILE A 95 1.88 3.16 11.74
C ILE A 95 0.81 2.17 11.25
N ILE A 96 1.07 1.45 10.16
CA ILE A 96 0.12 0.44 9.64
C ILE A 96 -0.08 -0.68 10.67
N ARG A 97 1.00 -1.25 11.20
CA ARG A 97 0.97 -2.34 12.18
C ARG A 97 0.28 -1.93 13.49
N ALA A 98 0.36 -0.66 13.88
CA ALA A 98 -0.32 -0.14 15.06
C ALA A 98 -1.85 -0.07 14.89
N ASN A 99 -2.34 0.00 13.64
CA ASN A 99 -3.76 0.09 13.35
C ASN A 99 -4.38 -1.25 12.92
N PHE A 100 -3.58 -2.21 12.42
CA PHE A 100 -4.08 -3.46 11.84
C PHE A 100 -4.11 -4.58 12.89
N ARG A 101 -5.10 -5.48 12.78
CA ARG A 101 -5.08 -6.77 13.51
C ARG A 101 -4.24 -7.81 12.75
N GLY A 102 -3.78 -8.86 13.43
CA GLY A 102 -3.02 -9.93 12.77
C GLY A 102 -1.66 -9.49 12.23
N VAL A 103 -0.86 -8.82 13.08
CA VAL A 103 0.40 -8.18 12.68
C VAL A 103 1.38 -9.15 12.00
N HIS A 104 1.35 -10.43 12.34
CA HIS A 104 2.23 -11.42 11.72
C HIS A 104 1.83 -11.70 10.27
N GLU A 105 0.53 -11.94 10.05
CA GLU A 105 -0.08 -12.22 8.75
C GLU A 105 0.08 -11.03 7.80
N ILE A 106 -0.34 -9.83 8.24
CA ILE A 106 -0.26 -8.62 7.41
C ILE A 106 1.19 -8.26 7.06
N SER A 107 2.14 -8.55 7.95
CA SER A 107 3.57 -8.39 7.64
C SER A 107 4.04 -9.37 6.56
N GLY A 108 3.45 -10.56 6.48
CA GLY A 108 3.68 -11.52 5.40
C GLY A 108 3.15 -10.97 4.07
N ASP A 109 1.93 -10.44 4.07
CA ASP A 109 1.29 -9.90 2.86
C ASP A 109 2.07 -8.73 2.26
N PHE A 110 2.51 -7.75 3.06
CA PHE A 110 3.35 -6.65 2.56
C PHE A 110 4.68 -7.13 1.97
N ARG A 111 5.31 -8.15 2.57
CA ARG A 111 6.55 -8.73 2.03
C ARG A 111 6.28 -9.47 0.73
N ALA A 112 5.16 -10.20 0.63
CA ALA A 112 4.75 -10.89 -0.58
C ALA A 112 4.45 -9.90 -1.72
N GLN A 113 3.70 -8.83 -1.47
CA GLN A 113 3.48 -7.75 -2.44
C GLN A 113 4.79 -7.11 -2.89
N THR A 114 5.69 -6.81 -1.95
CA THR A 114 7.01 -6.23 -2.26
C THR A 114 7.83 -7.18 -3.13
N ALA A 115 7.84 -8.47 -2.81
CA ALA A 115 8.56 -9.49 -3.58
C ALA A 115 7.97 -9.68 -4.99
N ALA A 116 6.65 -9.68 -5.12
CA ALA A 116 5.97 -9.76 -6.42
C ALA A 116 6.39 -8.60 -7.32
N ASN A 117 6.32 -7.35 -6.82
CA ASN A 117 6.71 -6.19 -7.62
C ASN A 117 8.20 -6.16 -8.01
N ARG A 118 9.08 -6.74 -7.18
CA ARG A 118 10.50 -6.86 -7.52
C ARG A 118 10.76 -7.87 -8.64
N LEU A 119 9.93 -8.91 -8.75
CA LEU A 119 10.10 -9.95 -9.74
C LEU A 119 9.57 -9.54 -11.12
N GLY A 120 8.50 -8.74 -11.14
CA GLY A 120 7.79 -8.35 -12.36
C GLY A 120 6.54 -9.19 -12.57
#